data_AF-A0A235I2H0-F1
#
_entry.id   AF-A0A235I2H0-F1
#
_cell.length_a   1.000
_cell.length_b   1.000
_cell.length_c   1.000
_cell.angle_alpha   90.00
_cell.angle_beta   90.00
_cell.angle_gamma   90.00
#
_symmetry.space_group_name_H-M   'P 1'
#
loop_
_entity.id
_entity.type
_entity.pdbx_description
1 polymer ?
#
loop_
_entity_poly.entity_id
_entity_poly.type
_entity_poly.pdbx_seq_one_letter_code
_entity_poly.pdbx_strand_id
1 'polypeptide(L)'
;MNKSPLPADDLPPTGATILNELFYRQLEEATCRRFYQACGPLMRVLLSNCHWYFKINTSPLMLIIICYDIESYLHIVDAIPHLIKQLKQFSNKSKINLFPPDNKGESWEIEIEETLGDAG
;
A
#
# COMPACT_ATOMS: atom_id res chain seq x y z
N MET A 1 6.62 -4.29 -37.26
CA MET A 1 7.66 -4.08 -36.23
C MET A 1 7.60 -2.61 -35.83
N ASN A 2 7.02 -2.31 -34.67
CA ASN A 2 6.95 -0.93 -34.16
C ASN A 2 8.34 -0.53 -33.68
N LYS A 3 9.06 0.25 -34.50
CA LYS A 3 10.30 0.90 -34.06
C LYS A 3 9.93 1.95 -33.02
N SER A 4 10.50 1.81 -31.83
CA SER A 4 10.45 2.83 -30.79
C SER A 4 10.89 4.18 -31.39
N PRO A 5 10.16 5.28 -31.18
CA PRO A 5 10.46 6.57 -31.79
C PRO A 5 11.69 7.28 -31.20
N LEU A 6 12.37 6.66 -30.23
CA LEU A 6 13.48 7.26 -29.48
C LEU A 6 14.85 6.84 -30.04
N PRO A 7 15.84 7.76 -30.08
CA PRO A 7 17.24 7.45 -30.31
C PRO A 7 17.76 6.38 -29.35
N ALA A 8 18.76 5.60 -29.78
CA ALA A 8 19.35 4.54 -28.96
C ALA A 8 19.96 5.04 -27.64
N ASP A 9 20.47 6.28 -27.63
CA ASP A 9 21.01 6.94 -26.44
C ASP A 9 19.92 7.38 -25.45
N ASP A 10 18.68 7.53 -25.89
CA ASP A 10 17.52 7.91 -25.07
C ASP A 10 16.74 6.70 -24.54
N LEU A 11 17.12 5.48 -24.96
CA LEU A 11 16.49 4.26 -24.45
C LEU A 11 17.07 3.91 -23.08
N PRO A 12 16.24 3.47 -22.12
CA PRO A 12 16.73 3.02 -20.83
C PRO A 12 17.67 1.81 -21.04
N PRO A 13 18.82 1.76 -20.33
CA PRO A 13 19.73 0.64 -20.44
C PRO A 13 19.05 -0.66 -20.02
N THR A 14 19.43 -1.80 -20.60
CA THR A 14 18.78 -3.11 -20.36
C THR A 14 18.78 -3.53 -18.88
N GLY A 15 19.71 -3.01 -18.07
CA GLY A 15 19.78 -3.22 -16.62
C GLY A 15 18.93 -2.28 -15.77
N ALA A 16 18.30 -1.25 -16.37
CA ALA A 16 17.45 -0.29 -15.67
C ALA A 16 16.26 -0.96 -14.97
N THR A 17 15.74 -2.05 -15.55
CA THR A 17 14.62 -2.81 -14.96
C THR A 17 14.98 -3.44 -13.62
N ILE A 18 16.17 -4.08 -13.53
CA ILE A 18 16.62 -4.74 -12.30
C ILE A 18 16.91 -3.71 -11.20
N LEU A 19 17.57 -2.61 -11.56
CA LEU A 19 17.84 -1.52 -10.61
C LEU A 19 16.55 -0.89 -10.11
N ASN A 20 15.58 -0.65 -11.00
CA ASN A 20 14.26 -0.14 -10.61
C ASN A 20 13.54 -1.10 -9.65
N GLU A 21 13.52 -2.40 -9.92
CA GLU A 21 12.92 -3.39 -9.02
C GLU A 21 13.55 -3.36 -7.62
N LEU A 22 14.89 -3.26 -7.54
CA LEU A 22 15.59 -3.14 -6.27
C LEU A 22 15.21 -1.86 -5.52
N PHE A 23 15.16 -0.72 -6.23
CA PHE A 23 14.76 0.56 -5.63
C PHE A 23 13.31 0.53 -5.14
N TYR A 24 12.39 -0.07 -5.90
CA TYR A 24 11.00 -0.23 -5.46
C TYR A 24 10.91 -1.08 -4.20
N ARG A 25 11.67 -2.17 -4.11
CA ARG A 25 11.71 -3.03 -2.92
C ARG A 25 12.25 -2.30 -1.70
N GLN A 26 13.30 -1.50 -1.86
CA GLN A 26 13.84 -0.67 -0.78
C GLN A 26 12.84 0.40 -0.32
N LEU A 27 12.14 1.01 -1.28
CA LEU A 27 11.10 1.99 -0.98
C LEU A 27 9.91 1.35 -0.26
N GLU A 28 9.49 0.16 -0.69
CA GLU A 28 8.46 -0.63 -0.02
C GLU A 28 8.84 -0.93 1.43
N GLU A 29 10.05 -1.45 1.66
CA GLU A 29 10.51 -1.76 3.01
C GLU A 29 10.59 -0.50 3.89
N ALA A 30 11.14 0.59 3.36
CA ALA A 30 11.22 1.87 4.07
C ALA A 30 9.81 2.40 4.42
N THR A 31 8.87 2.31 3.48
CA THR A 31 7.49 2.76 3.68
C THR A 31 6.78 1.92 4.73
N CYS A 32 6.89 0.58 4.67
CA CYS A 32 6.36 -0.31 5.70
C CYS A 32 6.91 0.05 7.09
N ARG A 33 8.24 0.21 7.22
CA ARG A 33 8.87 0.56 8.51
C ARG A 33 8.34 1.90 9.03
N ARG A 34 8.26 2.93 8.19
CA ARG A 34 7.77 4.26 8.58
C ARG A 34 6.29 4.24 8.95
N PHE A 35 5.46 3.54 8.19
CA PHE A 35 4.03 3.39 8.46
C PHE A 35 3.80 2.70 9.81
N TYR A 36 4.47 1.57 10.04
CA TYR A 36 4.36 0.84 11.32
C TYR A 36 4.78 1.70 12.51
N GLN A 37 5.81 2.53 12.34
CA GLN A 37 6.25 3.49 13.37
C GLN A 37 5.25 4.63 13.59
N ALA A 38 4.53 5.09 12.57
CA ALA A 38 3.49 6.11 12.72
C ALA A 38 2.22 5.56 13.41
N CYS A 39 1.95 4.26 13.26
CA CYS A 39 0.83 3.59 13.91
C CYS A 39 0.96 3.59 15.45
N GLY A 40 -0.16 3.77 16.16
CA GLY A 40 -0.24 3.64 17.61
C GLY A 40 -0.14 2.19 18.11
N PRO A 41 0.01 1.97 19.43
CA PRO A 41 0.25 0.64 20.00
C PRO A 41 -0.79 -0.41 19.60
N LEU A 42 -2.08 -0.07 19.66
CA LEU A 42 -3.16 -0.99 19.28
C LEU A 42 -3.05 -1.42 17.82
N MET A 43 -2.86 -0.46 16.91
CA MET A 43 -2.75 -0.74 15.48
C MET A 43 -1.54 -1.61 15.15
N ARG A 44 -0.41 -1.38 15.83
CA ARG A 44 0.80 -2.19 15.66
C ARG A 44 0.58 -3.65 16.05
N VAL A 45 -0.23 -3.91 17.09
CA VAL A 45 -0.60 -5.27 17.51
C VAL A 45 -1.51 -5.92 16.47
N LEU A 46 -2.51 -5.20 15.97
CA LEU A 46 -3.40 -5.72 14.93
C LEU A 46 -2.63 -6.07 13.65
N LEU A 47 -1.76 -5.17 13.21
CA LEU A 47 -0.92 -5.38 12.03
C LEU A 47 0.09 -6.52 12.23
N SER A 48 0.60 -6.75 13.45
CA SER A 48 1.50 -7.89 13.70
C SER A 48 0.79 -9.25 13.67
N ASN A 49 -0.53 -9.28 13.87
CA ASN A 49 -1.33 -10.49 13.78
C ASN A 49 -1.79 -10.79 12.34
N CYS A 50 -1.50 -9.92 11.38
CA CYS A 50 -1.87 -10.07 9.98
C CYS A 50 -0.62 -10.05 9.08
N HIS A 51 -0.73 -10.54 7.85
CA HIS A 51 0.25 -10.20 6.83
C HIS A 51 -0.13 -8.86 6.21
N TRP A 52 0.83 -7.97 6.00
CA TRP A 52 0.56 -6.72 5.32
C TRP A 52 1.81 -6.18 4.62
N TYR A 53 1.60 -5.44 3.54
CA TYR A 53 2.66 -4.81 2.76
C TYR A 53 2.10 -3.68 1.90
N PHE A 54 3.00 -2.84 1.38
CA PHE A 54 2.64 -1.76 0.47
C PHE A 54 3.00 -2.11 -0.97
N LYS A 55 2.04 -2.02 -1.87
CA LYS A 55 2.31 -2.04 -3.31
C LYS A 55 2.53 -0.59 -3.78
N ILE A 56 3.80 -0.25 -4.04
CA ILE A 56 4.26 1.13 -4.37
C ILE A 56 4.50 1.32 -5.87
N ASN A 57 4.66 0.24 -6.64
CA ASN A 57 4.74 0.30 -8.09
C ASN A 57 3.39 0.59 -8.78
N THR A 58 2.37 0.95 -8.01
CA THR A 58 1.05 1.35 -8.50
C THR A 58 0.75 2.78 -8.05
N SER A 59 0.09 3.55 -8.91
CA SER A 59 -0.55 4.80 -8.52
C SER A 59 -2.06 4.55 -8.55
N PRO A 60 -2.78 4.61 -7.41
CA PRO A 60 -2.36 5.10 -6.10
C PRO A 60 -1.58 4.09 -5.23
N LEU A 61 -0.95 4.59 -4.15
CA LEU A 61 -0.27 3.78 -3.13
C LEU A 61 -1.26 2.79 -2.49
N MET A 62 -0.96 1.50 -2.49
CA MET A 62 -1.89 0.49 -2.00
C MET A 62 -1.35 -0.24 -0.78
N LEU A 63 -2.11 -0.23 0.32
CA LEU A 63 -1.89 -1.05 1.51
C LEU A 63 -2.68 -2.35 1.36
N ILE A 64 -1.99 -3.48 1.40
CA ILE A 64 -2.60 -4.81 1.36
C ILE A 64 -2.52 -5.41 2.75
N ILE A 65 -3.63 -5.90 3.27
CA ILE A 65 -3.74 -6.57 4.57
C ILE A 65 -4.44 -7.92 4.36
N ILE A 66 -3.82 -8.99 4.84
CA ILE A 66 -4.34 -10.36 4.77
C ILE A 66 -4.44 -10.89 6.19
N CYS A 67 -5.67 -11.12 6.65
CA CYS A 67 -5.95 -11.62 7.99
C CYS A 67 -5.97 -13.16 7.98
N TYR A 68 -5.47 -13.77 9.06
CA TYR A 68 -5.43 -15.23 9.21
C TYR A 68 -6.64 -15.81 9.97
N ASP A 69 -7.39 -14.95 10.66
CA ASP A 69 -8.59 -15.32 11.41
C ASP A 69 -9.65 -14.20 11.35
N ILE A 70 -10.89 -14.55 11.68
CA ILE A 70 -12.04 -13.65 11.59
C ILE A 70 -11.98 -12.55 12.65
N GLU A 71 -11.41 -12.82 13.84
CA GLU A 71 -11.30 -11.82 14.90
C GLU A 71 -10.34 -10.69 14.49
N SER A 72 -9.17 -11.04 13.97
CA SER A 72 -8.19 -10.11 13.39
C SER A 72 -8.80 -9.32 12.22
N TYR A 73 -9.59 -9.96 11.36
CA TYR A 73 -10.31 -9.27 10.28
C TYR A 73 -11.26 -8.21 10.82
N LEU A 74 -12.14 -8.56 11.77
CA LEU A 74 -13.10 -7.63 12.37
C LEU A 74 -12.40 -6.48 13.10
N HIS A 75 -11.33 -6.76 13.84
CA HIS A 75 -10.57 -5.72 14.51
C HIS A 75 -9.87 -4.77 13.52
N ILE A 76 -9.37 -5.27 12.39
CA ILE A 76 -8.81 -4.42 11.33
C ILE A 76 -9.91 -3.57 10.70
N VAL A 77 -11.09 -4.15 10.42
CA VAL A 77 -12.28 -3.43 9.92
C VAL A 77 -12.62 -2.24 10.83
N ASP A 78 -12.69 -2.45 12.13
CA ASP A 78 -12.96 -1.39 13.11
C ASP A 78 -11.85 -0.33 13.15
N ALA A 79 -10.62 -0.73 12.85
CA ALA A 79 -9.44 0.14 12.85
C ALA A 79 -9.23 0.89 11.51
N ILE A 80 -10.02 0.62 10.46
CA ILE A 80 -9.89 1.25 9.14
C ILE A 80 -9.86 2.79 9.20
N PRO A 81 -10.74 3.49 9.93
CA PRO A 81 -10.69 4.96 9.99
C PRO A 81 -9.35 5.49 10.49
N HIS A 82 -8.73 4.79 11.43
CA HIS A 82 -7.40 5.13 11.93
C HIS A 82 -6.31 4.80 10.91
N LEU A 83 -6.41 3.68 10.18
CA LEU A 83 -5.50 3.35 9.07
C LEU A 83 -5.55 4.41 7.97
N ILE A 84 -6.75 4.85 7.57
CA ILE A 84 -6.95 5.91 6.59
C ILE A 84 -6.25 7.19 7.04
N LYS A 85 -6.44 7.60 8.30
CA LYS A 85 -5.79 8.81 8.84
C LYS A 85 -4.27 8.73 8.78
N GLN A 86 -3.68 7.56 9.07
CA GLN A 86 -2.24 7.36 8.95
C GLN A 86 -1.79 7.36 7.48
N LEU A 87 -2.51 6.67 6.60
CA LEU A 87 -2.20 6.59 5.16
C LEU A 87 -2.18 7.95 4.47
N LYS A 88 -3.08 8.86 4.86
CA LYS A 88 -3.09 10.25 4.36
C LYS A 88 -1.78 11.00 4.61
N GLN A 89 -0.99 10.61 5.61
CA GLN A 89 0.32 11.22 5.88
C GLN A 89 1.40 10.77 4.87
N PHE A 90 1.16 9.67 4.15
CA PHE A 90 2.09 9.09 3.18
C PHE A 90 1.70 9.42 1.74
N SER A 91 0.39 9.52 1.44
CA SER A 91 -0.09 9.84 0.10
C SER A 91 -1.50 10.44 0.11
N ASN A 92 -1.71 11.45 -0.73
CA ASN A 92 -3.02 12.08 -0.95
C ASN A 92 -4.00 11.15 -1.67
N LYS A 93 -3.48 10.17 -2.42
CA LYS A 93 -4.25 9.09 -3.06
C LYS A 93 -3.70 7.75 -2.60
N SER A 94 -4.50 7.01 -1.86
CA SER A 94 -4.12 5.69 -1.37
C SER A 94 -5.30 4.73 -1.39
N LYS A 95 -5.00 3.45 -1.27
CA LYS A 95 -5.99 2.38 -1.37
C LYS A 95 -5.72 1.31 -0.32
N ILE A 96 -6.75 0.79 0.31
CA ILE A 96 -6.64 -0.32 1.27
C ILE A 96 -7.37 -1.52 0.67
N ASN A 97 -6.66 -2.64 0.58
CA ASN A 97 -7.23 -3.93 0.21
C ASN A 97 -7.12 -4.88 1.40
N LEU A 98 -8.27 -5.26 1.96
CA LEU A 98 -8.37 -6.15 3.10
C LEU A 98 -8.92 -7.51 2.66
N PHE A 99 -8.16 -8.57 2.94
CA PHE A 99 -8.50 -9.94 2.59
C PHE A 99 -8.88 -10.74 3.84
N PRO A 100 -10.08 -11.37 3.88
CA PRO A 100 -10.47 -12.26 4.95
C PRO A 100 -9.72 -13.61 4.88
N PRO A 101 -9.68 -14.37 5.99
CA PRO A 101 -8.93 -15.64 6.09
C PRO A 101 -9.46 -16.75 5.18
N ASP A 102 -10.77 -16.83 5.04
CA ASP A 102 -11.40 -17.70 4.08
C ASP A 102 -11.47 -16.93 2.76
N ASN A 103 -10.69 -17.39 1.77
CA ASN A 103 -10.66 -16.91 0.37
C ASN A 103 -12.03 -16.98 -0.36
N LYS A 104 -13.12 -17.12 0.40
CA LYS A 104 -14.54 -17.11 0.03
C LYS A 104 -15.22 -15.75 0.24
N GLY A 105 -14.60 -14.84 0.99
CA GLY A 105 -15.12 -13.47 1.14
C GLY A 105 -14.66 -12.57 -0.02
N GLU A 106 -15.53 -11.66 -0.45
CA GLU A 106 -15.13 -10.58 -1.35
C GLU A 106 -14.07 -9.72 -0.64
N SER A 107 -12.94 -9.47 -1.30
CA SER A 107 -11.90 -8.59 -0.78
C SER A 107 -12.48 -7.18 -0.60
N TRP A 108 -12.36 -6.62 0.61
CA TRP A 108 -12.85 -5.28 0.85
C TRP A 108 -11.83 -4.26 0.37
N GLU A 109 -12.27 -3.39 -0.52
CA GLU A 109 -11.45 -2.39 -1.17
C GLU A 109 -11.95 -0.99 -0.83
N ILE A 110 -11.04 -0.12 -0.36
CA ILE A 110 -11.35 1.26 0.00
C ILE A 110 -10.34 2.17 -0.69
N GLU A 111 -10.84 3.09 -1.50
CA GLU A 111 -10.05 4.16 -2.10
C GLU A 111 -10.14 5.43 -1.25
N ILE A 112 -8.98 6.03 -1.00
CA ILE A 112 -8.79 7.23 -0.21
C ILE A 112 -8.28 8.31 -1.16
N GLU A 113 -9.13 9.29 -1.45
CA GLU A 113 -8.76 10.50 -2.16
C GLU A 113 -8.96 11.69 -1.23
N GLU A 114 -7.90 12.46 -0.99
CA GLU A 114 -8.03 13.74 -0.33
C GLU A 114 -8.63 14.75 -1.31
N THR A 115 -9.91 15.06 -1.13
CA THR A 115 -10.53 16.20 -1.82
C THR A 115 -10.05 17.48 -1.15
N LEU A 116 -9.43 18.34 -1.94
CA LEU A 116 -8.99 19.67 -1.54
C LEU A 116 -10.25 20.52 -1.23
N GLY A 117 -10.85 20.38 -0.05
CA GLY A 117 -12.19 20.91 0.18
C GLY A 117 -12.68 21.02 1.63
N ASP A 118 -11.88 20.72 2.65
CA ASP A 118 -12.27 20.97 4.05
C ASP A 118 -11.23 21.85 4.74
N ALA A 119 -11.18 23.10 4.28
CA ALA A 119 -10.70 24.24 5.05
C ALA A 119 -11.87 25.22 5.13
N GLY A 120 -12.66 25.09 6.20
CA GLY A 120 -13.76 25.98 6.57
C GLY A 120 -13.78 26.19 8.08
#